data_AF-A0A366M542-F1
#
_entry.id   AF-A0A366M542-F1
#
_cell.length_a   1.000
_cell.length_b   1.000
_cell.length_c   1.000
_cell.angle_alpha   90.00
_cell.angle_beta   90.00
_cell.angle_gamma   90.00
#
_symmetry.space_group_name_H-M   'P 1'
#
loop_
_entity.id
_entity.type
_entity.pdbx_description
1 polymer ?
#
loop_
_entity_poly.entity_id
_entity_poly.type
_entity_poly.pdbx_seq_one_letter_code
_entity_poly.pdbx_strand_id
1 'polypeptide(L)'
;MKLTPASAVRLRPVRWLWADRIPAGALTLIPGREGIGKSLILAWLTARLTRGELPGLHQGTPRPVIYAATEDSWEHTIGPRLHAAGADLEKVFRVDVERPGGFDQLTLPRDCDELAEVITEIGVSLLAADPLLSLISSQIDSFKDQQLRTALEPLVRLADTTGCSVVGLAHFNKSANTDALNLITGSRAFSAVARAVLAIARDPQADDGSCVLSQAKNNLGRLDLPSLRYVVSTAEVATEEGPAYVGKLDFTGESDRSVDDILAEGSGDPSERAERDEAALWLTGYLTGQPNQEATALEVFQEGSAAGFSRDQLKRAKAKARVASRKSDFGGGWVWALHATGSAKGAKSAKGAAL
;
A
#
# COMPACT_ATOMS: atom_id res chain seq x y z
N MET A 1 -38.04 -3.34 5.50
CA MET A 1 -36.85 -3.77 6.28
C MET A 1 -36.79 -5.29 6.24
N LYS A 2 -35.66 -5.89 5.82
CA LYS A 2 -35.44 -7.34 5.84
C LYS A 2 -34.29 -7.64 6.80
N LEU A 3 -34.53 -8.49 7.79
CA LEU A 3 -33.50 -8.97 8.71
C LEU A 3 -32.96 -10.31 8.20
N THR A 4 -31.64 -10.48 8.19
CA THR A 4 -30.98 -11.74 7.84
C THR A 4 -30.19 -12.21 9.07
N PRO A 5 -30.48 -13.38 9.65
CA PRO A 5 -29.71 -13.89 10.77
C PRO A 5 -28.28 -14.22 10.31
N ALA A 6 -27.29 -14.00 11.18
CA ALA A 6 -25.88 -14.29 10.86
C ALA A 6 -25.65 -15.76 10.44
N SER A 7 -26.44 -16.69 10.96
CA SER A 7 -26.40 -18.11 10.58
C SER A 7 -26.82 -18.40 9.13
N ALA A 8 -27.57 -17.48 8.50
CA ALA A 8 -27.94 -17.58 7.09
C ALA A 8 -26.89 -16.94 6.15
N VAL A 9 -25.87 -16.28 6.70
CA VAL A 9 -24.79 -15.69 5.92
C VAL A 9 -23.74 -16.77 5.65
N ARG A 10 -23.46 -17.02 4.37
CA ARG A 10 -22.39 -17.95 3.98
C ARG A 10 -21.03 -17.34 4.31
N LEU A 11 -20.34 -17.91 5.28
CA LEU A 11 -18.96 -17.57 5.61
C LEU A 11 -18.03 -17.90 4.44
N ARG A 12 -17.14 -16.98 4.09
CA ARG A 12 -16.16 -17.14 3.00
C ARG A 12 -14.80 -16.60 3.45
N PRO A 13 -13.68 -17.20 3.03
CA PRO A 13 -12.36 -16.64 3.29
C PRO A 13 -12.19 -15.35 2.48
N VAL A 14 -11.31 -14.47 2.97
CA VAL A 14 -10.82 -13.33 2.19
C VAL A 14 -10.08 -13.87 0.97
N ARG A 15 -10.44 -13.35 -0.21
CA ARG A 15 -9.72 -13.59 -1.46
C ARG A 15 -8.87 -12.38 -1.78
N TRP A 16 -7.74 -12.59 -2.43
CA TRP A 16 -6.75 -11.54 -2.69
C TRP A 16 -6.52 -11.42 -4.19
N LEU A 17 -6.71 -10.22 -4.75
CA LEU A 17 -6.26 -9.92 -6.12
C LEU A 17 -4.74 -10.02 -6.21
N TRP A 18 -4.06 -9.36 -5.27
CA TRP A 18 -2.63 -9.51 -5.01
C TRP A 18 -2.45 -10.08 -3.61
N ALA A 19 -1.84 -11.25 -3.52
CA ALA A 19 -1.67 -12.04 -2.29
C ALA A 19 -1.28 -11.16 -1.09
N ASP A 20 -2.12 -11.22 -0.05
CA ASP A 20 -2.04 -10.48 1.21
C ASP A 20 -2.04 -8.93 1.13
N ARG A 21 -1.96 -8.34 -0.07
CA ARG A 21 -1.82 -6.88 -0.27
C ARG A 21 -3.10 -6.20 -0.74
N ILE A 22 -3.75 -6.76 -1.78
CA ILE A 22 -4.96 -6.19 -2.39
C ILE A 22 -6.10 -7.19 -2.25
N PRO A 23 -7.10 -6.94 -1.38
CA PRO A 23 -8.27 -7.81 -1.27
C PRO A 23 -9.12 -7.75 -2.55
N ALA A 24 -9.63 -8.90 -2.98
CA ALA A 24 -10.60 -9.04 -4.04
C ALA A 24 -11.96 -8.46 -3.62
N GLY A 25 -12.70 -7.84 -4.55
CA GLY A 25 -14.02 -7.29 -4.28
C GLY A 25 -14.04 -6.11 -3.29
N ALA A 26 -12.96 -5.33 -3.24
CA ALA A 26 -12.84 -4.21 -2.31
C ALA A 26 -12.07 -3.03 -2.91
N LEU A 27 -12.23 -1.86 -2.28
CA LEU A 27 -11.47 -0.66 -2.60
C LEU A 27 -10.10 -0.69 -1.91
N THR A 28 -9.05 -0.52 -2.71
CA THR A 28 -7.67 -0.28 -2.29
C THR A 28 -7.20 1.06 -2.80
N LEU A 29 -6.47 1.82 -1.99
CA LEU A 29 -5.85 3.08 -2.42
C LEU A 29 -4.34 2.95 -2.54
N ILE A 30 -3.78 3.63 -3.53
CA ILE A 30 -2.32 3.81 -3.67
C ILE A 30 -2.01 5.31 -3.57
N PRO A 31 -1.81 5.82 -2.35
CA PRO A 31 -1.48 7.21 -2.17
C PRO A 31 0.03 7.46 -2.28
N GLY A 32 0.39 8.63 -2.77
CA GLY A 32 1.79 9.02 -2.93
C GLY A 32 1.94 10.44 -3.47
N ARG A 33 3.14 11.01 -3.32
CA ARG A 33 3.49 12.30 -3.94
C ARG A 33 3.41 12.23 -5.47
N GLU A 34 3.43 13.37 -6.13
CA GLU A 34 3.51 13.45 -7.59
C GLU A 34 4.88 12.96 -8.09
N GLY A 35 4.91 12.43 -9.33
CA GLY A 35 6.18 12.08 -10.00
C GLY A 35 6.88 10.79 -9.56
N ILE A 36 6.32 10.00 -8.63
CA ILE A 36 6.96 8.76 -8.11
C ILE A 36 6.45 7.47 -8.77
N GLY A 37 5.73 7.57 -9.88
CA GLY A 37 5.31 6.41 -10.69
C GLY A 37 4.04 5.67 -10.22
N LYS A 38 3.08 6.35 -9.57
CA LYS A 38 1.79 5.75 -9.17
C LYS A 38 1.08 5.02 -10.33
N SER A 39 0.89 5.71 -11.44
CA SER A 39 0.27 5.16 -12.66
C SER A 39 1.07 4.00 -13.25
N LEU A 40 2.39 3.96 -13.03
CA LEU A 40 3.23 2.82 -13.43
C LEU A 40 2.98 1.57 -12.57
N ILE A 41 2.58 1.74 -11.30
CA ILE A 41 2.14 0.61 -10.47
C ILE A 41 0.82 0.05 -10.99
N LEU A 42 -0.13 0.90 -11.40
CA LEU A 42 -1.36 0.44 -12.04
C LEU A 42 -1.07 -0.26 -13.36
N ALA A 43 -0.18 0.27 -14.20
CA ALA A 43 0.25 -0.39 -15.44
C ALA A 43 0.90 -1.75 -15.16
N TRP A 44 1.77 -1.85 -14.15
CA TRP A 44 2.38 -3.11 -13.71
C TRP A 44 1.33 -4.11 -13.20
N LEU A 45 0.41 -3.70 -12.33
CA LEU A 45 -0.68 -4.54 -11.83
C LEU A 45 -1.54 -5.06 -12.97
N THR A 46 -1.89 -4.16 -13.90
CA THR A 46 -2.67 -4.48 -15.11
C THR A 46 -1.95 -5.51 -15.97
N ALA A 47 -0.65 -5.33 -16.20
CA ALA A 47 0.13 -6.29 -16.99
C ALA A 47 0.16 -7.68 -16.32
N ARG A 48 0.41 -7.75 -15.02
CA ARG A 48 0.43 -9.04 -14.31
C ARG A 48 -0.94 -9.72 -14.28
N LEU A 49 -2.04 -8.97 -14.18
CA LEU A 49 -3.39 -9.54 -14.20
C LEU A 49 -3.79 -10.04 -15.58
N THR A 50 -3.53 -9.24 -16.61
CA THR A 50 -3.88 -9.61 -17.99
C THR A 50 -3.04 -10.77 -18.53
N ARG A 51 -1.91 -11.08 -17.88
CA ARG A 51 -1.11 -12.29 -18.13
C ARG A 51 -1.36 -13.45 -17.15
N GLY A 52 -2.15 -13.24 -16.08
CA GLY A 52 -2.36 -14.23 -15.03
C GLY A 52 -1.10 -14.49 -14.18
N GLU A 53 -0.17 -13.55 -14.13
CA GLU A 53 1.11 -13.68 -13.43
C GLU A 53 1.08 -13.11 -12.01
N LEU A 54 0.06 -12.31 -11.67
CA LEU A 54 -0.04 -11.71 -10.33
C LEU A 54 -0.35 -12.79 -9.29
N PRO A 55 0.49 -12.97 -8.24
CA PRO A 55 0.19 -13.91 -7.18
C PRO A 55 -1.11 -13.53 -6.47
N GLY A 56 -2.06 -14.45 -6.40
CA GLY A 56 -3.39 -14.16 -5.87
C GLY A 56 -4.47 -15.03 -6.51
N LEU A 57 -5.71 -14.53 -6.48
CA LEU A 57 -6.92 -15.24 -6.91
C LEU A 57 -6.89 -15.66 -8.38
N HIS A 58 -6.18 -14.92 -9.23
CA HIS A 58 -6.17 -15.09 -10.68
C HIS A 58 -4.81 -15.57 -11.22
N GLN A 59 -3.92 -16.04 -10.35
CA GLN A 59 -2.65 -16.61 -10.80
C GLN A 59 -2.89 -17.82 -11.72
N GLY A 60 -2.21 -17.85 -12.86
CA GLY A 60 -2.39 -18.82 -13.95
C GLY A 60 -3.63 -18.58 -14.83
N THR A 61 -4.46 -17.57 -14.54
CA THR A 61 -5.68 -17.28 -15.31
C THR A 61 -5.74 -15.78 -15.67
N PRO A 62 -5.35 -15.41 -16.90
CA PRO A 62 -5.50 -14.05 -17.43
C PRO A 62 -6.89 -13.46 -17.16
N ARG A 63 -6.94 -12.19 -16.74
CA ARG A 63 -8.21 -11.48 -16.48
C ARG A 63 -8.28 -10.11 -17.13
N PRO A 64 -9.46 -9.72 -17.64
CA PRO A 64 -9.73 -8.36 -18.06
C PRO A 64 -9.55 -7.32 -16.95
N VAL A 65 -9.13 -6.13 -17.35
CA VAL A 65 -8.96 -4.93 -16.53
C VAL A 65 -9.65 -3.76 -17.22
N ILE A 66 -10.44 -2.99 -16.48
CA ILE A 66 -10.89 -1.68 -16.92
C ILE A 66 -9.90 -0.65 -16.37
N TYR A 67 -9.34 0.16 -17.26
CA TYR A 67 -8.46 1.26 -16.90
C TYR A 67 -9.22 2.58 -17.10
N ALA A 68 -9.54 3.26 -15.99
CA ALA A 68 -10.24 4.53 -15.98
C ALA A 68 -9.24 5.66 -15.70
N ALA A 69 -8.64 6.17 -16.78
CA ALA A 69 -7.70 7.30 -16.76
C ALA A 69 -8.38 8.56 -17.29
N THR A 70 -8.24 9.67 -16.58
CA THR A 70 -8.86 10.95 -16.96
C THR A 70 -7.85 12.05 -17.28
N GLU A 71 -6.61 11.93 -16.80
CA GLU A 71 -5.60 13.00 -16.86
C GLU A 71 -4.61 12.84 -18.02
N ASP A 72 -4.29 11.59 -18.37
CA ASP A 72 -3.23 11.24 -19.32
C ASP A 72 -3.82 10.75 -20.66
N SER A 73 -3.15 11.09 -21.76
CA SER A 73 -3.53 10.62 -23.10
C SER A 73 -3.41 9.09 -23.23
N TRP A 74 -4.41 8.45 -23.81
CA TRP A 74 -4.35 7.02 -24.12
C TRP A 74 -3.29 6.68 -25.16
N GLU A 75 -3.18 7.50 -26.20
CA GLU A 75 -2.29 7.27 -27.33
C GLU A 75 -0.84 7.56 -26.99
N HIS A 76 -0.58 8.62 -26.22
CA HIS A 76 0.78 9.07 -25.92
C HIS A 76 1.32 8.54 -24.60
N THR A 77 0.45 8.10 -23.68
CA THR A 77 0.85 7.81 -22.31
C THR A 77 0.36 6.44 -21.81
N ILE A 78 -0.96 6.23 -21.69
CA ILE A 78 -1.50 5.04 -21.02
C ILE A 78 -1.22 3.77 -21.85
N GLY A 79 -1.57 3.78 -23.13
CA GLY A 79 -1.34 2.66 -24.05
C GLY A 79 0.14 2.25 -24.13
N PRO A 80 1.06 3.19 -24.43
CA PRO A 80 2.48 2.89 -24.45
C PRO A 80 3.03 2.38 -23.11
N ARG A 81 2.59 2.92 -21.95
CA ARG A 81 3.01 2.42 -20.62
C ARG A 81 2.52 1.00 -20.36
N LEU A 82 1.27 0.69 -20.71
CA LEU A 82 0.71 -0.66 -20.60
C LEU A 82 1.46 -1.66 -21.49
N HIS A 83 1.77 -1.24 -22.73
CA HIS A 83 2.58 -2.02 -23.65
C HIS A 83 3.98 -2.30 -23.07
N ALA A 84 4.69 -1.26 -22.61
CA ALA A 84 6.01 -1.36 -22.01
C ALA A 84 6.03 -2.23 -20.74
N ALA A 85 4.94 -2.20 -19.96
CA ALA A 85 4.76 -3.07 -18.80
C ALA A 85 4.49 -4.54 -19.17
N GLY A 86 4.20 -4.84 -20.43
CA GLY A 86 3.94 -6.19 -20.95
C GLY A 86 2.48 -6.64 -20.85
N ALA A 87 1.54 -5.70 -20.70
CA ALA A 87 0.12 -6.03 -20.64
C ALA A 87 -0.38 -6.71 -21.91
N ASP A 88 -1.32 -7.64 -21.75
CA ASP A 88 -2.15 -8.10 -22.86
C ASP A 88 -3.22 -7.04 -23.12
N LEU A 89 -2.96 -6.19 -24.13
CA LEU A 89 -3.80 -5.04 -24.45
C LEU A 89 -5.21 -5.42 -24.90
N GLU A 90 -5.43 -6.65 -25.39
CA GLU A 90 -6.78 -7.15 -25.72
C GLU A 90 -7.65 -7.37 -24.47
N LYS A 91 -7.04 -7.37 -23.29
CA LYS A 91 -7.72 -7.52 -21.99
C LYS A 91 -7.73 -6.21 -21.19
N VAL A 92 -7.28 -5.11 -21.77
CA VAL A 92 -7.33 -3.79 -21.15
C VAL A 92 -8.36 -2.94 -21.86
N PHE A 93 -9.38 -2.52 -21.11
CA PHE A 93 -10.50 -1.74 -21.63
C PHE A 93 -10.42 -0.31 -21.11
N ARG A 94 -10.43 0.65 -22.02
CA ARG A 94 -10.83 2.03 -21.70
C ARG A 94 -12.33 2.04 -21.44
N VAL A 95 -12.77 2.83 -20.46
CA VAL A 95 -14.20 3.04 -20.19
C VAL A 95 -14.60 4.45 -20.60
N ASP A 96 -15.58 4.53 -21.48
CA ASP A 96 -16.32 5.73 -21.85
C ASP A 96 -17.81 5.41 -21.67
N VAL A 97 -18.60 6.38 -21.21
CA VAL A 97 -20.03 6.19 -20.95
C VAL A 97 -20.83 6.86 -22.05
N GLU A 98 -21.61 6.08 -22.80
CA GLU A 98 -22.42 6.60 -23.89
C GLU A 98 -23.57 7.48 -23.36
N ARG A 99 -23.78 8.63 -24.01
CA ARG A 99 -24.83 9.59 -23.68
C ARG A 99 -25.44 10.18 -24.96
N PRO A 100 -26.67 10.73 -24.90
CA PRO A 100 -27.21 11.48 -26.02
C PRO A 100 -26.27 12.61 -26.44
N GLY A 101 -25.69 12.49 -27.63
CA GLY A 101 -24.75 13.47 -28.18
C GLY A 101 -23.27 13.13 -28.05
N GLY A 102 -22.90 11.96 -27.52
CA GLY A 102 -21.51 11.49 -27.53
C GLY A 102 -21.14 10.56 -26.38
N PHE A 103 -19.88 10.64 -25.96
CA PHE A 103 -19.33 9.86 -24.86
C PHE A 103 -18.86 10.78 -23.74
N ASP A 104 -19.26 10.46 -22.52
CA ASP A 104 -18.80 11.08 -21.27
C ASP A 104 -17.74 10.19 -20.59
N GLN A 105 -16.99 10.77 -19.66
CA GLN A 105 -16.15 9.99 -18.75
C GLN A 105 -16.99 9.28 -17.68
N LEU A 106 -16.49 8.14 -17.21
CA LEU A 106 -17.04 7.42 -16.06
C LEU A 106 -17.13 8.34 -14.83
N THR A 107 -18.33 8.48 -14.27
CA THR A 107 -18.61 9.38 -13.15
C THR A 107 -19.27 8.63 -11.99
N LEU A 108 -18.65 8.70 -10.81
CA LEU A 108 -19.12 8.11 -9.56
C LEU A 108 -19.96 9.11 -8.75
N PRO A 109 -21.02 8.65 -8.05
CA PRO A 109 -21.53 7.27 -8.02
C PRO A 109 -22.49 6.92 -9.17
N ARG A 110 -22.78 7.88 -10.05
CA ARG A 110 -23.84 7.81 -11.07
C ARG A 110 -23.76 6.54 -11.91
N ASP A 111 -22.57 6.15 -12.33
CA ASP A 111 -22.36 5.11 -13.33
C ASP A 111 -22.03 3.73 -12.70
N CYS A 112 -22.13 3.58 -11.37
CA CYS A 112 -21.77 2.34 -10.68
C CYS A 112 -22.63 1.14 -11.08
N ASP A 113 -23.94 1.33 -11.24
CA ASP A 113 -24.85 0.19 -11.51
C ASP A 113 -24.58 -0.40 -12.91
N GLU A 114 -24.50 0.46 -13.94
CA GLU A 114 -24.13 0.07 -15.31
C GLU A 114 -22.73 -0.54 -15.38
N LEU A 115 -21.76 0.05 -14.68
CA LEU A 115 -20.40 -0.50 -14.61
C LEU A 115 -20.37 -1.90 -13.97
N ALA A 116 -21.23 -2.17 -12.97
CA ALA A 116 -21.30 -3.48 -12.33
C ALA A 116 -21.80 -4.58 -13.29
N GLU A 117 -22.74 -4.24 -14.18
CA GLU A 117 -23.25 -5.13 -15.22
C GLU A 117 -22.13 -5.48 -16.20
N VAL A 118 -21.44 -4.47 -16.75
CA VAL A 118 -20.32 -4.63 -17.67
C VAL A 118 -19.17 -5.45 -17.07
N ILE A 119 -18.81 -5.16 -15.81
CA ILE A 119 -17.78 -5.91 -15.08
C ILE A 119 -18.14 -7.40 -14.97
N THR A 120 -19.41 -7.70 -14.71
CA THR A 120 -19.91 -9.08 -14.55
C THR A 120 -19.92 -9.81 -15.88
N GLU A 121 -20.38 -9.15 -16.94
CA GLU A 121 -20.45 -9.72 -18.30
C GLU A 121 -19.06 -10.07 -18.85
N ILE A 122 -18.11 -9.13 -18.75
CA ILE A 122 -16.76 -9.31 -19.28
C ILE A 122 -15.89 -10.16 -18.32
N GLY A 123 -16.26 -10.25 -17.05
CA GLY A 123 -15.47 -10.95 -16.02
C GLY A 123 -14.22 -10.18 -15.59
N VAL A 124 -14.35 -8.84 -15.50
CA VAL A 124 -13.29 -7.92 -15.10
C VAL A 124 -12.85 -8.17 -13.66
N SER A 125 -11.53 -8.22 -13.44
CA SER A 125 -10.95 -8.46 -12.11
C SER A 125 -10.47 -7.20 -11.40
N LEU A 126 -10.19 -6.14 -12.16
CA LEU A 126 -9.67 -4.87 -11.66
C LEU A 126 -10.29 -3.69 -12.40
N LEU A 127 -10.78 -2.73 -11.63
CA LEU A 127 -10.98 -1.34 -12.04
C LEU A 127 -9.78 -0.51 -11.54
N ALA A 128 -8.90 -0.11 -12.46
CA ALA A 128 -7.75 0.74 -12.21
C ALA A 128 -8.15 2.22 -12.40
N ALA A 129 -8.28 2.97 -11.31
CA ALA A 129 -8.74 4.36 -11.33
C ALA A 129 -7.58 5.35 -11.15
N ASP A 130 -7.29 6.12 -12.19
CA ASP A 130 -6.07 6.92 -12.37
C ASP A 130 -6.38 8.39 -12.71
N PRO A 131 -6.54 9.26 -11.69
CA PRO A 131 -6.74 8.95 -10.27
C PRO A 131 -8.22 8.77 -9.91
N LEU A 132 -8.49 8.15 -8.75
CA LEU A 132 -9.87 7.90 -8.28
C LEU A 132 -10.67 9.18 -8.07
N LEU A 133 -10.01 10.25 -7.61
CA LEU A 133 -10.68 11.52 -7.33
C LEU A 133 -11.30 12.13 -8.58
N SER A 134 -10.67 11.96 -9.75
CA SER A 134 -11.14 12.51 -11.01
C SER A 134 -12.35 11.78 -11.58
N LEU A 135 -12.68 10.59 -11.06
CA LEU A 135 -13.92 9.89 -11.37
C LEU A 135 -15.09 10.35 -10.48
N ILE A 136 -14.87 11.12 -9.43
CA ILE A 136 -15.94 11.56 -8.53
C ILE A 136 -16.67 12.74 -9.16
N SER A 137 -18.01 12.69 -9.15
CA SER A 137 -18.86 13.79 -9.62
C SER A 137 -18.42 15.13 -9.04
N SER A 138 -18.31 16.15 -9.91
CA SER A 138 -17.99 17.52 -9.53
C SER A 138 -18.99 18.15 -8.54
N GLN A 139 -20.16 17.53 -8.37
CA GLN A 139 -21.18 17.93 -7.39
C GLN A 139 -20.88 17.45 -5.96
N ILE A 140 -19.86 16.60 -5.79
CA ILE A 140 -19.48 16.01 -4.50
C ILE A 140 -18.20 16.67 -3.99
N ASP A 141 -18.29 17.29 -2.81
CA ASP A 141 -17.13 17.87 -2.12
C ASP A 141 -16.29 16.76 -1.49
N SER A 142 -15.14 16.47 -2.10
CA SER A 142 -14.21 15.42 -1.68
C SER A 142 -13.52 15.68 -0.32
N PHE A 143 -13.63 16.90 0.22
CA PHE A 143 -13.11 17.26 1.55
C PHE A 143 -14.16 17.04 2.65
N LYS A 144 -15.43 16.81 2.31
CA LYS A 144 -16.49 16.50 3.27
C LYS A 144 -16.72 15.01 3.36
N ASP A 145 -16.43 14.42 4.53
CA ASP A 145 -16.58 12.97 4.80
C ASP A 145 -17.94 12.41 4.39
N GLN A 146 -19.02 13.04 4.81
CA GLN A 146 -20.37 12.60 4.47
C GLN A 146 -20.64 12.62 2.96
N GLN A 147 -20.16 13.64 2.24
CA GLN A 147 -20.36 13.74 0.80
C GLN A 147 -19.48 12.74 0.04
N LEU A 148 -18.20 12.62 0.40
CA LEU A 148 -17.32 11.66 -0.24
C LEU A 148 -17.83 10.21 -0.10
N ARG A 149 -18.44 9.86 1.03
CA ARG A 149 -19.08 8.55 1.22
C ARG A 149 -20.20 8.26 0.22
N THR A 150 -20.95 9.27 -0.22
CA THR A 150 -22.00 9.06 -1.23
C THR A 150 -21.44 8.62 -2.58
N ALA A 151 -20.18 8.96 -2.89
CA ALA A 151 -19.46 8.45 -4.05
C ALA A 151 -18.81 7.07 -3.81
N LEU A 152 -18.12 6.90 -2.68
CA LEU A 152 -17.31 5.70 -2.43
C LEU A 152 -18.13 4.47 -2.01
N GLU A 153 -19.25 4.64 -1.29
CA GLU A 153 -20.05 3.50 -0.82
C GLU A 153 -20.71 2.73 -1.97
N PRO A 154 -21.30 3.37 -3.00
CA PRO A 154 -21.75 2.68 -4.21
C PRO A 154 -20.63 1.92 -4.92
N LEU A 155 -19.44 2.50 -5.03
CA LEU A 155 -18.27 1.84 -5.62
C LEU A 155 -17.83 0.61 -4.81
N VAL A 156 -17.87 0.68 -3.48
CA VAL A 156 -17.59 -0.47 -2.61
C VAL A 156 -18.64 -1.57 -2.77
N ARG A 157 -19.93 -1.22 -2.91
CA ARG A 157 -20.98 -2.21 -3.18
C ARG A 157 -20.81 -2.89 -4.53
N LEU A 158 -20.42 -2.14 -5.56
CA LEU A 158 -20.06 -2.68 -6.88
C LEU A 158 -18.92 -3.68 -6.74
N ALA A 159 -17.84 -3.33 -6.04
CA ALA A 159 -16.70 -4.21 -5.83
C ALA A 159 -17.10 -5.50 -5.10
N ASP A 160 -17.86 -5.40 -4.00
CA ASP A 160 -18.31 -6.54 -3.20
C ASP A 160 -19.23 -7.48 -3.99
N THR A 161 -20.15 -6.92 -4.77
CA THR A 161 -21.15 -7.68 -5.52
C THR A 161 -20.52 -8.42 -6.71
N THR A 162 -19.62 -7.77 -7.44
CA THR A 162 -18.99 -8.32 -8.64
C THR A 162 -17.76 -9.17 -8.33
N GLY A 163 -17.12 -8.96 -7.17
CA GLY A 163 -15.81 -9.52 -6.84
C GLY A 163 -14.64 -8.80 -7.52
N CYS A 164 -14.91 -7.76 -8.33
CA CYS A 164 -13.89 -6.94 -8.96
C CYS A 164 -13.20 -6.06 -7.91
N SER A 165 -11.86 -6.04 -7.90
CA SER A 165 -11.11 -5.11 -7.07
C SER A 165 -11.13 -3.71 -7.68
N VAL A 166 -11.22 -2.69 -6.84
CA VAL A 166 -11.01 -1.30 -7.27
C VAL A 166 -9.70 -0.81 -6.68
N VAL A 167 -8.78 -0.37 -7.53
CA VAL A 167 -7.52 0.24 -7.10
C VAL A 167 -7.50 1.69 -7.57
N GLY A 168 -7.61 2.60 -6.62
CA GLY A 168 -7.62 4.03 -6.86
C GLY A 168 -6.31 4.71 -6.49
N LEU A 169 -5.74 5.47 -7.41
CA LEU A 169 -4.63 6.36 -7.06
C LEU A 169 -5.16 7.55 -6.26
N ALA A 170 -4.37 7.95 -5.27
CA ALA A 170 -4.60 9.15 -4.48
C ALA A 170 -3.30 9.95 -4.35
N HIS A 171 -3.44 11.24 -4.02
CA HIS A 171 -2.29 12.10 -3.78
C HIS A 171 -2.05 12.23 -2.28
N PHE A 172 -0.78 12.35 -1.90
CA PHE A 172 -0.44 12.91 -0.60
C PHE A 172 -0.57 14.44 -0.62
N ASN A 173 -0.99 15.02 0.50
CA ASN A 173 -0.95 16.44 0.75
C ASN A 173 0.50 16.88 1.05
N LYS A 174 0.73 18.19 1.14
CA LYS A 174 2.07 18.76 1.37
C LYS A 174 2.44 18.89 2.87
N SER A 175 1.59 18.39 3.78
CA SER A 175 1.86 18.51 5.22
C SER A 175 3.01 17.59 5.66
N ALA A 176 3.68 17.98 6.75
CA ALA A 176 4.66 17.13 7.40
C ALA A 176 3.94 16.19 8.37
N ASN A 177 3.79 14.93 7.97
CA ASN A 177 3.25 13.86 8.81
C ASN A 177 4.00 12.56 8.48
N THR A 178 4.23 11.75 9.51
CA THR A 178 4.94 10.48 9.41
C THR A 178 4.02 9.32 9.03
N ASP A 179 2.72 9.45 9.30
CA ASP A 179 1.71 8.45 8.99
C ASP A 179 1.13 8.72 7.60
N ALA A 180 1.39 7.79 6.68
CA ALA A 180 0.92 7.85 5.30
C ALA A 180 -0.62 8.01 5.19
N LEU A 181 -1.40 7.47 6.12
CA LEU A 181 -2.86 7.56 6.08
C LEU A 181 -3.36 8.99 6.33
N ASN A 182 -2.64 9.76 7.13
CA ASN A 182 -2.96 11.17 7.41
C ASN A 182 -2.50 12.11 6.28
N LEU A 183 -1.65 11.62 5.38
CA LEU A 183 -1.21 12.38 4.22
C LEU A 183 -2.17 12.29 3.04
N ILE A 184 -3.10 11.34 3.00
CA ILE A 184 -4.04 11.20 1.87
C ILE A 184 -4.86 12.49 1.72
N THR A 185 -4.79 13.12 0.54
CA THR A 185 -5.53 14.35 0.22
C THR A 185 -7.03 14.08 0.14
N GLY A 186 -7.82 15.04 0.64
CA GLY A 186 -9.27 14.95 0.71
C GLY A 186 -9.75 14.53 2.09
N SER A 187 -10.97 14.00 2.15
CA SER A 187 -11.56 13.58 3.41
C SER A 187 -10.97 12.28 3.96
N ARG A 188 -10.99 12.12 5.28
CA ARG A 188 -10.70 10.86 5.98
C ARG A 188 -11.56 9.69 5.49
N ALA A 189 -12.70 9.95 4.85
CA ALA A 189 -13.52 8.93 4.21
C ALA A 189 -12.73 8.10 3.18
N PHE A 190 -11.73 8.64 2.47
CA PHE A 190 -10.87 7.86 1.58
C PHE A 190 -10.18 6.71 2.32
N SER A 191 -9.42 7.04 3.36
CA SER A 191 -8.69 6.04 4.14
C SER A 191 -9.65 5.16 4.95
N ALA A 192 -10.79 5.69 5.43
CA ALA A 192 -11.75 4.93 6.21
C ALA A 192 -12.49 3.85 5.39
N VAL A 193 -12.93 4.19 4.18
CA VAL A 193 -13.72 3.31 3.30
C VAL A 193 -12.83 2.25 2.64
N ALA A 194 -11.60 2.61 2.25
CA ALA A 194 -10.65 1.65 1.67
C ALA A 194 -10.33 0.50 2.64
N ARG A 195 -10.29 -0.74 2.14
CA ARG A 195 -9.95 -1.93 2.94
C ARG A 195 -8.45 -2.20 2.99
N ALA A 196 -7.72 -1.69 2.00
CA ALA A 196 -6.27 -1.69 1.99
C ALA A 196 -5.73 -0.34 1.50
N VAL A 197 -4.53 0.01 1.95
CA VAL A 197 -3.77 1.18 1.47
C VAL A 197 -2.32 0.75 1.25
N LEU A 198 -1.85 0.91 0.02
CA LEU A 198 -0.46 0.67 -0.39
C LEU A 198 0.22 2.03 -0.60
N ALA A 199 0.86 2.55 0.45
CA ALA A 199 1.53 3.83 0.39
C ALA A 199 2.83 3.71 -0.42
N ILE A 200 3.18 4.78 -1.13
CA ILE A 200 4.44 4.84 -1.87
C ILE A 200 5.22 6.13 -1.61
N ALA A 201 6.55 6.03 -1.59
CA ALA A 201 7.45 7.17 -1.45
C ALA A 201 8.76 6.91 -2.20
N ARG A 202 9.39 7.98 -2.70
CA ARG A 202 10.77 7.93 -3.18
C ARG A 202 11.71 7.80 -1.98
N ASP A 203 12.65 6.87 -2.06
CA ASP A 203 13.68 6.65 -1.05
C ASP A 203 14.81 7.68 -1.26
N PRO A 204 14.96 8.69 -0.39
CA PRO A 204 15.97 9.73 -0.58
C PRO A 204 17.40 9.23 -0.36
N GLN A 205 17.58 8.04 0.22
CA GLN A 205 18.90 7.43 0.45
C GLN A 205 19.27 6.44 -0.65
N ALA A 206 18.39 6.21 -1.63
CA ALA A 206 18.68 5.33 -2.75
C ALA A 206 19.26 6.13 -3.91
N ASP A 207 20.54 5.87 -4.23
CA ASP A 207 21.27 6.56 -5.29
C ASP A 207 20.69 6.31 -6.70
N ASP A 208 19.96 5.22 -6.89
CA ASP A 208 19.31 4.83 -8.14
C ASP A 208 17.92 5.47 -8.34
N GLY A 209 17.49 6.34 -7.41
CA GLY A 209 16.18 6.99 -7.44
C GLY A 209 15.00 6.05 -7.16
N SER A 210 15.28 4.88 -6.56
CA SER A 210 14.28 3.89 -6.14
C SER A 210 13.14 4.50 -5.34
N CYS A 211 12.00 3.84 -5.44
CA CYS A 211 10.84 4.09 -4.61
C CYS A 211 10.49 2.84 -3.79
N VAL A 212 9.76 3.06 -2.72
CA VAL A 212 9.30 2.03 -1.79
C VAL A 212 7.78 2.00 -1.78
N LEU A 213 7.22 0.79 -1.73
CA LEU A 213 5.81 0.50 -1.54
C LEU A 213 5.61 -0.25 -0.22
N SER A 214 4.75 0.27 0.66
CA SER A 214 4.46 -0.31 1.98
C SER A 214 2.95 -0.50 2.21
N GLN A 215 2.58 -1.55 2.94
CA GLN A 215 1.21 -1.79 3.37
C GLN A 215 0.85 -0.88 4.56
N ALA A 216 0.32 0.32 4.30
CA ALA A 216 -0.06 1.27 5.35
C ALA A 216 -1.37 0.90 6.06
N LYS A 217 -2.28 0.19 5.36
CA LYS A 217 -3.53 -0.31 5.94
C LYS A 217 -3.90 -1.66 5.34
N ASN A 218 -4.38 -2.59 6.17
CA ASN A 218 -4.93 -3.85 5.72
C ASN A 218 -5.99 -4.36 6.71
N ASN A 219 -7.28 -4.12 6.40
CA ASN A 219 -8.38 -4.51 7.29
C ASN A 219 -8.73 -6.00 7.20
N LEU A 220 -8.28 -6.69 6.15
CA LEU A 220 -8.66 -8.06 5.84
C LEU A 220 -7.49 -9.05 5.92
N GLY A 221 -6.31 -8.56 6.31
CA GLY A 221 -5.08 -9.34 6.39
C GLY A 221 -4.07 -8.73 7.35
N ARG A 222 -2.82 -9.12 7.19
CA ARG A 222 -1.70 -8.68 8.04
C ARG A 222 -1.09 -7.36 7.56
N LEU A 223 -0.47 -6.62 8.48
CA LEU A 223 0.21 -5.34 8.20
C LEU A 223 1.73 -5.48 8.11
N ASP A 224 2.31 -6.51 8.73
CA ASP A 224 3.75 -6.82 8.76
C ASP A 224 4.20 -7.48 7.45
N LEU A 225 3.75 -6.97 6.31
CA LEU A 225 4.22 -7.38 4.99
C LEU A 225 5.54 -6.66 4.68
N PRO A 226 6.48 -7.32 3.99
CA PRO A 226 7.71 -6.67 3.57
C PRO A 226 7.37 -5.49 2.65
N SER A 227 8.09 -4.39 2.85
CA SER A 227 8.04 -3.27 1.92
C SER A 227 8.75 -3.68 0.64
N LEU A 228 8.26 -3.23 -0.51
CA LEU A 228 8.83 -3.57 -1.82
C LEU A 228 9.59 -2.38 -2.37
N ARG A 229 10.74 -2.64 -2.99
CA ARG A 229 11.53 -1.65 -3.72
C ARG A 229 11.21 -1.76 -5.20
N TYR A 230 11.06 -0.62 -5.87
CA TYR A 230 10.96 -0.57 -7.32
C TYR A 230 11.77 0.59 -7.89
N VAL A 231 12.21 0.41 -9.12
CA VAL A 231 12.85 1.46 -9.93
C VAL A 231 11.95 1.79 -11.11
N VAL A 232 12.10 3.01 -11.63
CA VAL A 232 11.44 3.43 -12.87
C VAL A 232 12.52 3.64 -13.92
N SER A 233 12.51 2.80 -14.95
CA SER A 233 13.39 2.93 -16.11
C SER A 233 12.62 3.52 -17.29
N THR A 234 13.34 4.10 -18.25
CA THR A 234 12.75 4.46 -19.55
C THR A 234 12.67 3.22 -20.43
N ALA A 235 11.51 2.99 -21.03
CA ALA A 235 11.28 1.99 -22.06
C ALA A 235 10.94 2.66 -23.38
N GLU A 236 11.48 2.13 -24.46
CA GLU A 236 11.17 2.52 -25.84
C GLU A 236 10.04 1.63 -26.37
N VAL A 237 9.00 2.25 -26.91
CA VAL A 237 7.86 1.57 -27.55
C VAL A 237 7.79 2.05 -29.00
N ALA A 238 7.93 1.12 -29.94
CA ALA A 238 7.79 1.44 -31.35
C ALA A 238 6.33 1.85 -31.67
N THR A 239 6.17 2.97 -32.36
CA THR A 239 4.88 3.41 -32.92
C THR A 239 5.06 3.74 -34.41
N GLU A 240 3.94 3.90 -35.14
CA GLU A 240 3.98 4.24 -36.57
C GLU A 240 4.63 5.61 -36.85
N GLU A 241 4.55 6.53 -35.88
CA GLU A 241 5.09 7.90 -35.98
C GLU A 241 6.50 8.03 -35.38
N GLY A 242 7.09 6.92 -34.90
CA GLY A 242 8.41 6.89 -34.26
C GLY A 242 8.40 6.29 -32.85
N PRO A 243 9.56 6.19 -32.18
CA PRO A 243 9.63 5.62 -30.84
C PRO A 243 9.01 6.54 -29.79
N ALA A 244 8.11 5.99 -28.97
CA ALA A 244 7.63 6.61 -27.75
C ALA A 244 8.53 6.18 -26.56
N TYR A 245 8.89 7.13 -25.69
CA TYR A 245 9.67 6.86 -24.49
C TYR A 245 8.81 7.03 -23.25
N VAL A 246 8.58 5.94 -22.53
CA VAL A 246 7.71 5.93 -21.36
C VAL A 246 8.39 5.31 -20.15
N GLY A 247 7.94 5.69 -18.96
CA GLY A 247 8.38 5.02 -17.73
C GLY A 247 7.86 3.59 -17.68
N LYS A 248 8.70 2.67 -17.22
CA LYS A 248 8.37 1.29 -16.87
C LYS A 248 8.82 1.03 -15.44
N LEU A 249 7.94 0.42 -14.65
CA LEU A 249 8.23 0.06 -13.26
C LEU A 249 8.69 -1.40 -13.19
N ASP A 250 9.81 -1.62 -12.51
CA ASP A 250 10.31 -2.95 -12.18
C ASP A 250 10.57 -3.05 -10.67
N PHE A 251 9.95 -4.04 -10.02
CA PHE A 251 10.25 -4.36 -8.62
C PHE A 251 11.62 -5.03 -8.53
N THR A 252 12.47 -4.53 -7.64
CA THR A 252 13.85 -5.01 -7.45
C THR A 252 14.01 -5.88 -6.20
N GLY A 253 12.93 -6.10 -5.46
CA GLY A 253 12.90 -6.97 -4.29
C GLY A 253 12.25 -6.30 -3.08
N GLU A 254 12.64 -6.76 -1.90
CA GLU A 254 12.21 -6.17 -0.63
C GLU A 254 13.07 -4.94 -0.28
N SER A 255 12.48 -4.02 0.47
CA SER A 255 13.16 -2.84 1.02
C SER A 255 13.35 -3.00 2.52
N ASP A 256 14.55 -2.67 3.01
CA ASP A 256 14.85 -2.55 4.44
C ASP A 256 14.15 -1.36 5.11
N ARG A 257 13.56 -0.47 4.31
CA ARG A 257 12.86 0.75 4.75
C ARG A 257 11.39 0.67 4.37
N SER A 258 10.51 1.16 5.23
CA SER A 258 9.11 1.41 4.92
C SER A 258 8.87 2.85 4.47
N VAL A 259 7.68 3.11 3.89
CA VAL A 259 7.25 4.47 3.57
C VAL A 259 7.15 5.35 4.82
N ASP A 260 6.68 4.82 5.95
CA ASP A 260 6.59 5.58 7.19
C ASP A 260 7.99 5.96 7.72
N ASP A 261 9.00 5.09 7.56
CA ASP A 261 10.40 5.41 7.87
C ASP A 261 10.90 6.57 7.00
N ILE A 262 10.61 6.53 5.70
CA ILE A 262 10.98 7.58 4.74
C ILE A 262 10.27 8.91 5.08
N LEU A 263 8.99 8.87 5.42
CA LEU A 263 8.22 10.06 5.78
C LEU A 263 8.69 10.67 7.11
N ALA A 264 9.01 9.83 8.11
CA ALA A 264 9.57 10.27 9.38
C ALA A 264 10.93 10.95 9.21
N GLU A 265 11.74 10.46 8.28
CA GLU A 265 12.98 11.13 7.87
C GLU A 265 12.74 12.38 7.04
N GLY A 266 11.55 12.63 6.49
CA GLY A 266 11.23 13.88 5.80
C GLY A 266 10.76 14.98 6.75
N SER A 267 10.24 14.62 7.93
CA SER A 267 9.49 15.52 8.82
C SER A 267 10.25 16.07 10.03
N GLY A 268 11.44 15.55 10.38
CA GLY A 268 12.19 16.02 11.56
C GLY A 268 13.05 17.27 11.30
N ASP A 269 13.36 18.05 12.33
CA ASP A 269 14.50 18.98 12.32
C ASP A 269 15.80 18.17 12.09
N PRO A 270 16.72 18.58 11.19
CA PRO A 270 18.03 17.94 11.04
C PRO A 270 18.76 17.65 12.36
N SER A 271 18.61 18.53 13.36
CA SER A 271 19.19 18.36 14.69
C SER A 271 18.57 17.17 15.44
N GLU A 272 17.23 17.10 15.49
CA GLU A 272 16.53 15.99 16.16
C GLU A 272 16.76 14.65 15.46
N ARG A 273 17.00 14.67 14.13
CA ARG A 273 17.38 13.47 13.37
C ARG A 273 18.77 12.99 13.74
N ALA A 274 19.76 13.88 13.81
CA ALA A 274 21.11 13.53 14.23
C ALA A 274 21.10 12.91 15.63
N GLU A 275 20.38 13.52 16.59
CA GLU A 275 20.22 12.98 17.93
C GLU A 275 19.57 11.59 17.95
N ARG A 276 18.56 11.37 17.10
CA ARG A 276 17.89 10.06 17.00
C ARG A 276 18.80 8.99 16.38
N ASP A 277 19.61 9.37 15.41
CA ASP A 277 20.53 8.48 14.73
C ASP A 277 21.70 8.10 15.63
N GLU A 278 22.24 9.07 16.38
CA GLU A 278 23.23 8.84 17.43
C GLU A 278 22.67 7.94 18.53
N ALA A 279 21.43 8.17 18.99
CA ALA A 279 20.79 7.32 19.98
C ALA A 279 20.58 5.88 19.49
N ALA A 280 20.23 5.69 18.22
CA ALA A 280 20.04 4.36 17.62
C ALA A 280 21.37 3.61 17.42
N LEU A 281 22.40 4.30 16.95
CA LEU A 281 23.77 3.78 16.84
C LEU A 281 24.32 3.38 18.21
N TRP A 282 24.17 4.26 19.21
CA TRP A 282 24.57 3.98 20.57
C TRP A 282 23.83 2.77 21.14
N LEU A 283 22.50 2.72 21.00
CA LEU A 283 21.69 1.62 21.53
C LEU A 283 22.05 0.27 20.91
N THR A 284 22.32 0.25 19.60
CA THR A 284 22.78 -0.95 18.89
C THR A 284 24.16 -1.37 19.37
N GLY A 285 25.11 -0.43 19.49
CA GLY A 285 26.46 -0.70 19.97
C GLY A 285 26.49 -1.21 21.41
N TYR A 286 25.72 -0.58 22.30
CA TYR A 286 25.58 -0.98 23.69
C TYR A 286 25.06 -2.40 23.80
N LEU A 287 23.92 -2.73 23.17
CA LEU A 287 23.33 -4.07 23.24
C LEU A 287 24.23 -5.12 22.59
N THR A 288 24.93 -4.81 21.50
CA THR A 288 25.90 -5.74 20.88
C THR A 288 27.02 -6.14 21.85
N GLY A 289 27.42 -5.24 22.74
CA GLY A 289 28.42 -5.50 23.78
C GLY A 289 27.91 -6.28 24.99
N GLN A 290 26.59 -6.54 25.10
CA GLN A 290 26.00 -7.25 26.23
C GLN A 290 25.89 -8.75 25.98
N PRO A 291 25.92 -9.58 27.04
CA PRO A 291 25.60 -11.00 26.94
C PRO A 291 24.23 -11.22 26.29
N ASN A 292 24.16 -12.17 25.34
CA ASN A 292 22.95 -12.47 24.54
C ASN A 292 22.37 -11.28 23.75
N GLN A 293 23.14 -10.21 23.56
CA GLN A 293 22.70 -8.99 22.90
C GLN A 293 21.45 -8.35 23.54
N GLU A 294 21.32 -8.49 24.86
CA GLU A 294 20.18 -7.99 25.61
C GLU A 294 20.60 -7.29 26.90
N ALA A 295 19.78 -6.33 27.35
CA ALA A 295 19.94 -5.66 28.64
C ALA A 295 18.57 -5.34 29.23
N THR A 296 18.51 -5.15 30.54
CA THR A 296 17.28 -4.66 31.16
C THR A 296 17.00 -3.22 30.71
N ALA A 297 15.73 -2.84 30.63
CA ALA A 297 15.34 -1.47 30.31
C ALA A 297 15.94 -0.47 31.32
N LEU A 298 16.15 -0.89 32.57
CA LEU A 298 16.77 -0.07 33.60
C LEU A 298 18.23 0.24 33.26
N GLU A 299 19.02 -0.78 32.91
CA GLU A 299 20.42 -0.62 32.50
C GLU A 299 20.54 0.22 31.23
N VAL A 300 19.69 -0.03 30.22
CA VAL A 300 19.66 0.78 28.99
C VAL A 300 19.40 2.25 29.30
N PHE A 301 18.49 2.56 30.23
CA PHE A 301 18.23 3.95 30.62
C PHE A 301 19.34 4.57 31.48
N GLN A 302 20.02 3.77 32.30
CA GLN A 302 21.15 4.25 33.12
C GLN A 302 22.35 4.57 32.23
N GLU A 303 22.79 3.60 31.42
CA GLU A 303 23.92 3.74 30.51
C GLU A 303 23.65 4.75 29.40
N GLY A 304 22.41 4.79 28.89
CA GLY A 304 22.01 5.76 27.88
C GLY A 304 22.00 7.18 28.42
N SER A 305 21.60 7.38 29.69
CA SER A 305 21.72 8.68 30.35
C SER A 305 23.17 9.09 30.56
N ALA A 306 24.07 8.14 30.87
CA ALA A 306 25.51 8.42 30.98
C ALA A 306 26.12 8.80 29.62
N ALA A 307 25.57 8.25 28.53
CA ALA A 307 25.92 8.60 27.15
C ALA A 307 25.21 9.86 26.61
N GLY A 308 24.42 10.56 27.45
CA GLY A 308 23.79 11.84 27.09
C GLY A 308 22.38 11.73 26.50
N PHE A 309 21.76 10.54 26.48
CA PHE A 309 20.42 10.34 25.93
C PHE A 309 19.34 10.32 27.00
N SER A 310 18.23 11.01 26.74
CA SER A 310 17.01 10.91 27.53
C SER A 310 16.31 9.55 27.34
N ARG A 311 15.49 9.17 28.33
CA ARG A 311 14.66 7.94 28.25
C ARG A 311 13.76 7.92 27.01
N ASP A 312 13.26 9.08 26.59
CA ASP A 312 12.36 9.17 25.44
C ASP A 312 13.11 9.09 24.11
N GLN A 313 14.32 9.65 23.99
CA GLN A 313 15.21 9.42 22.84
C GLN A 313 15.50 7.91 22.68
N LEU A 314 15.86 7.22 23.76
CA LEU A 314 16.15 5.77 23.74
C LEU A 314 14.92 4.93 23.36
N LYS A 315 13.72 5.27 23.85
CA LYS A 315 12.48 4.59 23.45
C LYS A 315 12.16 4.78 21.97
N ARG A 316 12.34 5.99 21.43
CA ARG A 316 12.07 6.32 20.02
C ARG A 316 13.10 5.71 19.07
N ALA A 317 14.32 5.47 19.55
CA ALA A 317 15.42 4.87 18.80
C ALA A 317 15.24 3.35 18.54
N LYS A 318 14.42 2.65 19.33
CA LYS A 318 14.24 1.18 19.24
C LYS A 318 13.94 0.64 17.85
N ALA A 319 13.00 1.27 17.13
CA ALA A 319 12.57 0.80 15.83
C ALA A 319 13.73 0.83 14.83
N LYS A 320 14.49 1.94 14.81
CA LYS A 320 15.66 2.11 13.95
C LYS A 320 16.82 1.20 14.36
N ALA A 321 17.02 0.99 15.66
CA ALA A 321 18.01 0.05 16.21
C ALA A 321 17.59 -1.43 16.11
N ARG A 322 16.41 -1.75 15.55
CA ARG A 322 15.84 -3.11 15.45
C ARG A 322 15.80 -3.84 16.81
N VAL A 323 15.46 -3.11 17.87
CA VAL A 323 15.39 -3.60 19.26
C VAL A 323 13.96 -3.99 19.63
N ALA A 324 13.78 -5.24 20.05
CA ALA A 324 12.54 -5.75 20.62
C ALA A 324 12.48 -5.49 22.13
N SER A 325 11.27 -5.44 22.70
CA SER A 325 11.08 -5.42 24.16
C SER A 325 10.26 -6.62 24.59
N ARG A 326 10.81 -7.39 25.52
CA ARG A 326 10.14 -8.54 26.14
C ARG A 326 10.04 -8.36 27.64
N LYS A 327 9.00 -8.89 28.25
CA LYS A 327 8.90 -8.95 29.70
C LYS A 327 9.72 -10.16 30.18
N SER A 328 10.57 -9.97 31.19
CA SER A 328 11.16 -11.13 31.87
C SER A 328 10.09 -11.88 32.68
N ASP A 329 10.40 -13.09 33.16
CA ASP A 329 9.47 -14.01 33.83
C ASP A 329 8.66 -13.36 34.98
N PHE A 330 7.64 -14.06 35.48
CA PHE A 330 6.62 -13.54 36.39
C PHE A 330 7.22 -12.74 37.59
N GLY A 331 7.13 -11.41 37.53
CA GLY A 331 7.67 -10.47 38.53
C GLY A 331 8.89 -9.65 38.07
N GLY A 332 9.47 -9.96 36.92
CA GLY A 332 10.66 -9.29 36.39
C GLY A 332 10.37 -8.05 35.52
N GLY A 333 11.43 -7.23 35.34
CA GLY A 333 11.40 -6.01 34.54
C GLY A 333 11.34 -6.24 33.03
N TRP A 334 11.29 -5.14 32.26
CA TRP A 334 11.39 -5.18 30.80
C TRP A 334 12.84 -5.40 30.36
N VAL A 335 13.04 -6.26 29.35
CA VAL A 335 14.34 -6.54 28.71
C VAL A 335 14.27 -6.08 27.26
N TRP A 336 15.33 -5.43 26.79
CA TRP A 336 15.50 -4.97 25.42
C TRP A 336 16.58 -5.81 24.75
N ALA A 337 16.29 -6.33 23.56
CA ALA A 337 17.19 -7.24 22.85
C ALA A 337 17.24 -6.90 21.35
N LEU A 338 18.40 -7.04 20.73
CA LEU A 338 18.51 -6.96 19.27
C LEU A 338 17.77 -8.13 18.63
N HIS A 339 17.02 -7.88 17.55
CA HIS A 339 16.44 -8.96 16.77
C HIS A 339 17.57 -9.80 16.15
N ALA A 340 17.75 -11.03 16.65
CA ALA A 340 18.68 -11.99 16.06
C ALA A 340 18.24 -12.32 14.63
N THR A 341 19.05 -11.92 13.64
CA THR A 341 18.98 -12.46 12.29
C THR A 341 19.44 -13.91 12.31
N GLY A 342 18.48 -14.84 12.42
CA GLY A 342 18.67 -16.26 12.11
C GLY A 342 18.56 -17.23 13.29
N SER A 343 17.42 -17.90 13.40
CA SER A 343 17.31 -19.36 13.65
C SER A 343 15.83 -19.75 13.78
N ALA A 344 15.52 -20.89 13.17
CA ALA A 344 14.21 -21.45 12.95
C ALA A 344 13.39 -21.76 14.21
N LYS A 345 12.07 -21.87 13.99
CA LYS A 345 11.05 -22.46 14.88
C LYS A 345 11.60 -23.65 15.70
N GLY A 346 11.55 -23.53 17.02
CA GLY A 346 11.64 -24.64 17.98
C GLY A 346 10.27 -24.93 18.60
N ALA A 347 9.88 -26.20 18.59
CA ALA A 347 8.54 -26.73 18.84
C ALA A 347 7.94 -26.46 20.23
N LYS A 348 6.62 -26.26 20.28
CA LYS A 348 5.82 -26.41 21.50
C LYS A 348 5.86 -27.88 21.94
N SER A 349 6.53 -28.19 23.04
CA SER A 349 6.35 -29.47 23.74
C SER A 349 5.05 -29.41 24.56
N ALA A 350 4.16 -30.36 24.30
CA ALA A 350 3.03 -30.65 25.16
C ALA A 350 3.50 -31.36 26.45
N LYS A 351 3.07 -30.84 27.60
CA LYS A 351 2.82 -31.54 28.87
C LYS A 351 1.63 -30.79 29.49
N GLY A 352 0.49 -31.41 29.78
CA GLY A 352 0.32 -32.66 30.50
C GLY A 352 -0.01 -32.30 31.95
N ALA A 353 -1.30 -32.12 32.26
CA ALA A 353 -1.80 -31.99 33.61
C ALA A 353 -3.02 -32.89 33.74
N ALA A 354 -2.79 -34.07 34.30
CA ALA A 354 -3.79 -34.82 35.03
C ALA A 354 -3.87 -34.23 36.45
N LEU A 355 -5.08 -33.88 36.88
CA LEU A 355 -5.71 -34.32 38.12
C LEU A 355 -7.21 -33.99 38.04
#